data_AF-A0A955WZ06-F1
#
_entry.id   AF-A0A955WZ06-F1
#
_cell.length_a   1.000
_cell.length_b   1.000
_cell.length_c   1.000
_cell.angle_alpha   90.00
_cell.angle_beta   90.00
_cell.angle_gamma   90.00
#
_symmetry.space_group_name_H-M   'P 1'
#
loop_
_entity.id
_entity.type
_entity.pdbx_description
1 polymer ?
#
loop_
_entity_poly.entity_id
_entity_poly.type
_entity_poly.pdbx_seq_one_letter_code
_entity_poly.pdbx_strand_id
1 'polypeptide(L)'
;MHRARPPSWLHSAGALDGTGRRGLVRWVLRAALLVAIPWGCSAPPGLPYTVGVGAHRQNHALEGFATWYGPGFHGRRTASGERFDMNGLTAAH
;
A
#
# COMPACT_ATOMS: atom_id res chain seq x y z
N MET A 1 22.04 -68.32 -35.42
CA MET A 1 22.72 -67.15 -34.81
C MET A 1 21.96 -65.90 -35.24
N HIS A 2 20.84 -65.59 -34.60
CA HIS A 2 20.70 -64.66 -33.47
C HIS A 2 21.14 -63.21 -33.76
N ARG A 3 20.11 -62.35 -33.77
CA ARG A 3 20.07 -60.89 -33.96
C ARG A 3 21.07 -60.13 -33.08
N ALA A 4 21.52 -58.99 -33.60
CA ALA A 4 21.43 -57.74 -32.84
C ALA A 4 20.74 -56.70 -33.72
N ARG A 5 19.58 -56.22 -33.26
CA ARG A 5 18.88 -55.07 -33.88
C ARG A 5 19.45 -53.80 -33.25
N PRO A 6 19.92 -52.80 -34.01
CA PRO A 6 20.26 -51.50 -33.43
C PRO A 6 18.99 -50.79 -32.90
N PRO A 7 19.12 -49.93 -31.86
CA PRO A 7 17.98 -49.36 -31.13
C PRO A 7 17.24 -48.28 -31.93
N SER A 8 15.95 -48.16 -31.66
CA SER A 8 14.92 -47.34 -32.35
C SER A 8 15.01 -45.81 -32.14
N TRP A 9 16.16 -45.28 -31.72
CA TRP A 9 16.28 -43.88 -31.27
C TRP A 9 17.27 -43.03 -32.09
N LEU A 10 17.79 -43.54 -33.21
CA LEU A 10 18.94 -42.92 -33.88
C LEU A 10 18.64 -41.84 -34.95
N HIS A 11 17.41 -41.33 -35.05
CA HIS A 11 17.17 -40.10 -35.82
C HIS A 11 16.28 -39.13 -35.05
N SER A 12 16.67 -38.88 -33.80
CA SER A 12 16.42 -37.60 -33.13
C SER A 12 17.31 -36.54 -33.79
N ALA A 13 16.93 -36.10 -34.98
CA ALA A 13 17.43 -34.85 -35.55
C ALA A 13 16.21 -34.10 -36.08
N GLY A 14 15.43 -33.55 -35.15
CA GLY A 14 14.48 -32.50 -35.48
C GLY A 14 15.27 -31.36 -36.09
N ALA A 15 15.30 -31.34 -37.43
CA ALA A 15 15.77 -30.23 -38.22
C ALA A 15 15.11 -28.98 -37.66
N LEU A 16 15.93 -28.14 -37.02
CA LEU A 16 15.58 -26.80 -36.62
C LEU A 16 15.45 -25.94 -37.88
N ASP A 17 14.44 -26.23 -38.69
CA ASP A 17 13.98 -25.39 -39.79
C ASP A 17 13.19 -24.23 -39.19
N GLY A 18 13.92 -23.30 -38.59
CA GLY A 18 13.41 -22.12 -37.92
C GLY A 18 13.70 -20.80 -38.64
N THR A 19 14.32 -20.81 -39.81
CA THR A 19 14.66 -19.60 -40.58
C THR A 19 13.55 -19.23 -41.56
N GLY A 20 12.35 -19.01 -41.04
CA GLY A 20 11.27 -18.35 -41.75
C GLY A 20 10.92 -17.04 -41.05
N ARG A 21 10.54 -15.99 -41.81
CA ARG A 21 9.99 -14.73 -41.26
C ARG A 21 8.91 -14.95 -40.19
N ARG A 22 8.18 -16.07 -40.29
CA ARG A 22 7.15 -16.50 -39.32
C ARG A 22 7.73 -17.07 -38.01
N GLY A 23 8.88 -17.74 -38.07
CA GLY A 23 9.64 -18.21 -36.91
C GLY A 23 10.30 -17.06 -36.16
N LEU A 24 10.88 -16.10 -36.89
CA LEU A 24 11.43 -14.86 -36.32
C LEU A 24 10.35 -14.06 -35.58
N VAL A 25 9.17 -13.87 -36.19
CA VAL A 25 8.05 -13.16 -35.54
C VAL A 25 7.59 -13.88 -34.28
N ARG A 26 7.43 -15.21 -34.32
CA ARG A 26 7.02 -16.00 -33.15
C ARG A 26 8.09 -16.01 -32.04
N TRP A 27 9.37 -15.95 -32.41
CA TRP A 27 10.49 -15.84 -31.48
C TRP A 27 10.59 -14.46 -30.85
N VAL A 28 10.45 -13.39 -31.64
CA VAL A 28 10.39 -12.00 -31.18
C VAL A 28 9.19 -11.76 -30.25
N LEU A 29 8.01 -12.30 -30.58
CA LEU A 29 6.82 -12.18 -29.72
C LEU A 29 6.97 -12.92 -28.38
N ARG A 30 7.62 -14.09 -28.37
CA ARG A 30 7.92 -14.83 -27.12
C ARG A 30 9.02 -14.17 -26.28
N ALA A 31 10.05 -13.61 -26.92
CA ALA A 31 11.08 -12.83 -26.24
C ALA A 31 10.51 -11.53 -25.66
N ALA A 32 9.64 -10.83 -26.39
CA ALA A 32 8.95 -9.63 -25.92
C ALA A 32 8.03 -9.91 -24.70
N LEU A 33 7.37 -11.07 -24.66
CA LEU A 33 6.52 -11.47 -23.53
C LEU A 33 7.33 -11.77 -22.25
N LEU A 34 8.58 -12.25 -22.39
CA LEU A 34 9.48 -12.50 -21.26
C LEU A 34 10.23 -11.24 -20.78
N VAL A 35 10.37 -10.22 -21.63
CA VAL A 35 11.01 -8.93 -21.30
C VAL A 35 10.01 -7.92 -20.68
N ALA A 36 8.70 -8.10 -20.88
CA ALA A 36 7.67 -7.19 -20.35
C ALA A 36 7.25 -7.45 -18.88
N ILE A 37 7.87 -8.41 -18.19
CA ILE A 37 7.65 -8.67 -16.75
C ILE A 37 8.92 -8.32 -15.96
N PRO A 38 9.37 -7.06 -16.05
CA PRO A 38 9.46 -6.33 -14.80
C PRO A 38 9.00 -4.88 -14.99
N TRP A 39 7.72 -4.67 -15.34
CA TRP A 39 6.98 -3.58 -14.71
C TRP A 39 6.42 -4.04 -13.37
N GLY A 40 7.33 -4.58 -12.55
CA GLY A 40 7.22 -4.45 -11.11
C GLY A 40 7.26 -2.95 -10.83
N CYS A 41 6.12 -2.43 -10.40
CA CYS A 41 5.89 -1.07 -9.97
C CYS A 41 7.11 -0.52 -9.21
N SER A 42 7.90 0.34 -9.87
CA SER A 42 8.75 1.28 -9.13
C SER A 42 7.85 2.42 -8.69
N ALA A 43 7.05 2.20 -7.66
CA ALA A 43 6.60 3.31 -6.83
C ALA A 43 7.85 3.77 -6.05
N PRO A 44 8.42 4.96 -6.31
CA PRO A 44 9.49 5.46 -5.47
C PRO A 44 8.96 5.57 -4.03
N PRO A 45 9.61 4.98 -3.02
CA PRO A 45 9.31 5.30 -1.63
C PRO A 45 9.79 6.73 -1.38
N GLY A 46 8.98 7.73 -1.69
CA GLY A 46 9.38 9.12 -1.46
C GLY A 46 8.60 10.22 -2.17
N LEU A 47 7.68 9.92 -3.09
CA LEU A 47 6.74 10.95 -3.53
C LEU A 47 5.48 10.85 -2.66
N PRO A 48 5.21 11.82 -1.76
CA PRO A 48 3.87 11.95 -1.26
C PRO A 48 3.01 12.25 -2.48
N TYR A 49 2.24 11.27 -2.94
CA TYR A 49 1.06 11.56 -3.75
C TYR A 49 0.35 12.64 -2.95
N THR A 50 0.44 13.86 -3.42
CA THR A 50 -0.09 15.00 -2.69
C THR A 50 -1.58 14.89 -2.95
N VAL A 51 -2.25 14.05 -2.17
CA VAL A 51 -3.61 14.34 -1.75
C VAL A 51 -3.47 15.75 -1.21
N GLY A 52 -3.99 16.71 -1.96
CA GLY A 52 -4.28 18.04 -1.48
C GLY A 52 -5.34 17.93 -0.39
N VAL A 53 -5.01 17.26 0.71
CA VAL A 53 -5.53 17.65 2.01
C VAL A 53 -4.85 18.98 2.27
N GLY A 54 -5.40 20.03 1.65
CA GLY A 54 -5.38 21.32 2.31
C GLY A 54 -5.85 21.00 3.71
N ALA A 55 -4.89 20.99 4.65
CA ALA A 55 -5.16 20.78 6.04
C ALA A 55 -6.02 21.96 6.42
N HIS A 56 -7.34 21.81 6.24
CA HIS A 56 -8.28 22.82 6.61
C HIS A 56 -8.28 22.77 8.12
N ARG A 57 -7.33 23.49 8.72
CA ARG A 57 -7.39 23.91 10.10
C ARG A 57 -8.59 24.85 10.15
N GLN A 58 -9.78 24.27 10.25
CA GLN A 58 -10.95 25.01 10.68
C GLN A 58 -10.57 25.56 12.04
N ASN A 59 -10.31 26.86 12.13
CA ASN A 59 -10.13 27.52 13.41
C ASN A 59 -11.51 27.49 14.08
N HIS A 60 -11.77 26.43 14.86
CA HIS A 60 -13.01 26.26 15.59
C HIS A 60 -13.03 27.26 16.76
N ALA A 61 -13.48 28.48 16.49
CA ALA A 61 -13.79 29.47 17.51
C ALA A 61 -15.22 29.24 18.00
N LEU A 62 -15.39 28.99 19.29
CA LEU A 62 -16.67 28.95 19.97
C LEU A 62 -16.78 30.19 20.87
N GLU A 63 -17.90 30.90 20.80
CA GLU A 63 -18.19 32.07 21.62
C GLU A 63 -19.40 31.79 22.51
N GLY A 64 -19.33 32.21 23.77
CA GLY A 64 -20.40 32.02 24.73
C GLY A 64 -20.07 32.61 26.10
N PHE A 65 -21.04 32.59 27.00
CA PHE A 65 -20.85 33.06 28.38
C PHE A 65 -20.18 31.99 29.23
N ALA A 66 -19.21 32.41 30.04
CA ALA A 66 -18.62 31.58 31.08
C ALA A 66 -19.18 32.00 32.45
N THR A 67 -19.43 31.01 33.30
CA THR A 67 -19.74 31.19 34.72
C THR A 67 -18.78 30.34 35.56
N TRP A 68 -18.75 30.56 36.87
CA TRP A 68 -17.80 29.90 37.77
C TRP A 68 -18.51 29.25 38.96
N TYR A 69 -17.91 28.19 39.49
CA TYR A 69 -18.38 27.52 40.70
C TYR A 69 -17.68 28.04 41.96
N GLY A 70 -18.48 28.31 43.00
CA GLY A 70 -17.99 28.82 44.27
C GLY A 70 -17.22 27.80 45.14
N PRO A 71 -16.60 28.26 46.24
CA PRO A 71 -15.84 27.42 47.18
C PRO A 71 -16.61 26.22 47.73
N GLY A 72 -17.94 26.31 47.82
CA GLY A 72 -18.79 25.22 48.32
C GLY A 72 -18.78 23.93 47.47
N PHE A 73 -18.15 23.94 46.30
CA PHE A 73 -18.00 22.77 45.44
C PHE A 73 -16.62 22.12 45.52
N HIS A 74 -15.64 22.75 46.17
CA HIS A 74 -14.26 22.25 46.21
C HIS A 74 -14.19 20.84 46.82
N GLY A 75 -13.42 19.96 46.19
CA GLY A 75 -13.22 18.57 46.58
C GLY A 75 -14.40 17.63 46.26
N ARG A 76 -15.53 18.13 45.75
CA ARG A 76 -16.66 17.28 45.34
C ARG A 76 -16.37 16.59 44.01
N ARG A 77 -16.97 15.41 43.79
CA ARG A 77 -16.85 14.68 42.51
C ARG A 77 -17.65 15.39 41.42
N THR A 78 -17.02 15.53 40.25
CA THR A 78 -17.62 16.06 39.01
C THR A 78 -18.20 14.93 38.16
N ALA A 79 -18.83 15.27 37.02
CA ALA A 79 -19.37 14.30 36.07
C ALA A 79 -18.28 13.43 35.41
N SER A 80 -17.06 13.94 35.25
CA SER A 80 -15.91 13.14 34.80
C SER A 80 -15.39 12.18 35.88
N GLY A 81 -15.88 12.31 37.12
CA GLY A 81 -15.46 11.50 38.27
C GLY A 81 -14.27 12.08 39.04
N GLU A 82 -13.55 13.05 38.47
CA GLU A 82 -12.48 13.78 39.14
C GLU A 82 -13.03 14.70 40.24
N ARG A 83 -12.23 14.96 41.28
CA ARG A 83 -12.60 15.93 42.32
C ARG A 83 -12.30 17.34 41.85
N PHE A 84 -13.25 18.26 41.99
CA PHE A 84 -13.08 19.65 41.60
C PHE A 84 -12.05 20.37 42.50
N ASP A 85 -10.99 20.89 41.89
CA ASP A 85 -10.05 21.81 42.55
C ASP A 85 -10.30 23.24 42.06
N MET A 86 -10.62 24.14 43.00
CA MET A 86 -10.93 25.53 42.68
C MET A 86 -9.68 26.38 42.39
N ASN A 87 -8.50 25.88 42.78
CA ASN A 87 -7.21 26.52 42.49
C ASN A 87 -6.57 25.92 41.24
N GLY A 88 -7.16 24.87 40.68
CA GLY A 88 -6.70 24.20 39.47
C GLY A 88 -7.28 24.82 38.19
N LEU A 89 -6.58 24.63 37.07
CA LEU A 89 -7.08 25.00 35.74
C LEU A 89 -8.08 23.94 35.25
N THR A 90 -9.37 24.12 35.58
CA THR A 90 -10.45 23.19 35.23
C THR A 90 -11.65 23.93 34.60
N ALA A 91 -12.41 23.25 33.76
CA ALA A 91 -13.60 23.77 33.08
C ALA A 91 -14.66 22.67 32.89
N ALA A 92 -15.90 23.08 32.64
CA ALA A 92 -17.01 22.19 32.29
C ALA A 92 -17.73 22.73 31.04
N HIS A 93 -18.19 21.83 30.17
CA HIS A 93 -18.94 22.12 28.95
C HIS A 93 -19.98 21.03 28.70
#